data_AF-A0A953P1N9-F1
#
_entry.id   AF-A0A953P1N9-F1
#
_cell.length_a   1.000
_cell.length_b   1.000
_cell.length_c   1.000
_cell.angle_alpha   90.00
_cell.angle_beta   90.00
_cell.angle_gamma   90.00
#
_symmetry.space_group_name_H-M   'P 1'
#
loop_
_entity.id
_entity.type
_entity.pdbx_description
1 polymer ?
#
loop_
_entity_poly.entity_id
_entity_poly.type
_entity_poly.pdbx_seq_one_letter_code
_entity_poly.pdbx_strand_id
1 'polypeptide(L)'
;MATLAGRGLHSNRGIPLNLDWVKEVRVNTSAIERRAATHVARRTVKKEWQAAWLLRAISCMDLTTLSGDDTEERVRRLCAKARQPLQQDLVHSLGIEKLDLKVAAVCVYHTFVETAVRALEGTKIHVAAVSTGF
;
A
#
# COMPACT_ATOMS: atom_id res chain seq x y z
N MET A 1 21.65 -0.49 18.49
CA MET A 1 21.50 -1.61 17.51
C MET A 1 20.03 -1.94 17.43
N ALA A 2 19.47 -2.08 16.23
CA ALA A 2 18.05 -2.39 16.06
C ALA A 2 17.79 -3.87 16.38
N THR A 3 16.69 -4.15 17.07
CA THR A 3 16.32 -5.50 17.51
C THR A 3 14.93 -5.82 16.98
N LEU A 4 14.75 -6.96 16.32
CA LEU A 4 13.46 -7.42 15.82
C LEU A 4 13.15 -8.81 16.41
N ALA A 5 12.02 -8.94 17.12
CA ALA A 5 11.60 -10.19 17.75
C ALA A 5 12.69 -10.86 18.62
N GLY A 6 13.42 -10.06 19.41
CA GLY A 6 14.50 -10.55 20.28
C GLY A 6 15.81 -10.91 19.58
N ARG A 7 15.91 -10.71 18.26
CA ARG A 7 17.15 -10.90 17.48
C ARG A 7 17.79 -9.55 17.14
N GLY A 8 19.11 -9.45 17.35
CA GLY A 8 19.88 -8.30 16.87
C GLY A 8 19.88 -8.28 15.35
N LEU A 9 19.49 -7.15 14.76
CA LEU A 9 19.58 -6.96 13.32
C LEU A 9 21.03 -6.67 12.94
N HIS A 10 21.57 -7.45 12.01
CA HIS A 10 22.87 -7.19 11.40
C HIS A 10 22.67 -6.38 10.12
N SER A 11 23.68 -5.55 9.78
CA SER A 11 23.68 -4.86 8.48
C SER A 11 23.71 -5.88 7.34
N ASN A 12 22.95 -5.62 6.28
CA ASN A 12 22.98 -6.45 5.08
C ASN A 12 24.38 -6.37 4.47
N ARG A 13 25.09 -7.50 4.34
CA ARG A 13 26.41 -7.53 3.72
C ARG A 13 26.24 -7.50 2.21
N GLY A 14 26.89 -6.55 1.54
CA GLY A 14 26.92 -6.52 0.08
C GLY A 14 27.52 -7.81 -0.47
N ILE A 15 26.92 -8.34 -1.54
CA ILE A 15 27.46 -9.45 -2.32
C ILE A 15 27.81 -8.95 -3.74
N PRO A 16 28.77 -9.56 -4.44
CA PRO A 16 29.03 -9.25 -5.84
C PRO A 16 27.76 -9.44 -6.69
N LEU A 17 27.52 -8.54 -7.64
CA LEU A 17 26.40 -8.64 -8.56
C LEU A 17 26.56 -9.89 -9.44
N ASN A 18 25.64 -10.84 -9.31
CA ASN A 18 25.54 -11.98 -10.22
C ASN A 18 24.52 -11.69 -11.32
N LEU A 19 25.00 -11.41 -12.54
CA LEU A 19 24.14 -11.14 -13.70
C LEU A 19 23.50 -12.41 -14.27
N ASP A 20 23.97 -13.60 -13.93
CA ASP A 20 23.43 -14.86 -14.45
C ASP A 20 21.97 -15.04 -14.01
N TRP A 21 21.63 -14.61 -12.80
CA TRP A 21 20.24 -14.59 -12.32
C TRP A 21 19.30 -13.78 -13.22
N VAL A 22 19.77 -12.70 -13.83
CA VAL A 22 18.96 -11.89 -14.76
C VAL A 22 18.94 -12.54 -16.14
N LYS A 23 20.10 -13.04 -16.60
CA LYS A 23 20.27 -13.62 -17.95
C LYS A 23 19.56 -14.98 -18.13
N GLU A 24 19.41 -15.73 -17.04
CA GLU A 24 18.74 -17.03 -17.02
C GLU A 24 17.21 -16.91 -17.01
N VAL A 25 16.65 -15.74 -16.69
CA VAL A 25 15.20 -15.52 -16.75
C VAL A 25 14.74 -15.69 -18.19
N ARG A 26 13.94 -16.74 -18.42
CA ARG A 26 13.26 -17.01 -19.70
C ARG A 26 11.82 -16.58 -19.58
N VAL A 27 11.43 -15.59 -20.37
CA VAL A 27 10.06 -15.09 -20.44
C VAL A 27 9.44 -15.51 -21.76
N ASN A 28 8.28 -16.18 -21.70
CA ASN A 28 7.50 -16.46 -22.90
C ASN A 28 6.61 -15.26 -23.23
N THR A 29 7.14 -14.34 -24.03
CA THR A 29 6.46 -13.09 -24.40
C THR A 29 5.07 -13.36 -24.96
N SER A 30 4.92 -14.29 -25.91
CA SER A 30 3.63 -14.58 -26.52
C SER A 30 2.59 -15.13 -25.53
N ALA A 31 3.01 -15.92 -24.53
CA ALA A 31 2.11 -16.40 -23.49
C ALA A 31 1.65 -15.25 -22.56
N ILE A 32 2.56 -14.34 -22.21
CA ILE A 32 2.25 -13.15 -21.41
C ILE A 32 1.28 -12.25 -22.16
N GLU A 33 1.56 -11.93 -23.42
CA GLU A 33 0.72 -11.08 -24.24
C GLU A 33 -0.69 -11.64 -24.40
N ARG A 34 -0.83 -12.95 -24.69
CA ARG A 34 -2.15 -13.60 -24.76
C ARG A 34 -2.89 -13.50 -23.43
N ARG A 35 -2.20 -13.78 -22.31
CA ARG A 35 -2.82 -13.69 -20.98
C ARG A 35 -3.24 -12.25 -20.66
N ALA A 36 -2.37 -11.27 -20.91
CA ALA A 36 -2.63 -9.85 -20.73
C ALA A 36 -3.86 -9.40 -21.53
N ALA A 37 -3.95 -9.79 -22.80
CA ALA A 37 -5.10 -9.48 -23.66
C ALA A 37 -6.42 -10.03 -23.08
N THR A 38 -6.41 -11.19 -22.42
CA THR A 38 -7.63 -11.72 -21.78
C THR A 38 -8.14 -10.85 -20.64
N HIS A 39 -7.27 -10.09 -19.95
CA HIS A 39 -7.70 -9.24 -18.85
C HIS A 39 -8.57 -8.07 -19.33
N VAL A 40 -8.28 -7.51 -20.51
CA VAL A 40 -9.05 -6.43 -21.13
C VAL A 40 -10.42 -6.93 -21.62
N ALA A 41 -10.47 -8.16 -22.13
CA ALA A 41 -11.71 -8.76 -22.64
C ALA A 41 -12.67 -9.26 -21.54
N ARG A 42 -12.25 -9.30 -20.27
CA ARG A 42 -13.11 -9.73 -19.17
C ARG A 42 -14.21 -8.71 -18.93
N ARG A 43 -15.44 -9.20 -18.73
CA ARG A 43 -16.58 -8.36 -18.38
C ARG A 43 -16.32 -7.63 -17.06
N THR A 44 -16.58 -6.32 -17.07
CA THR A 44 -16.57 -5.50 -15.86
C THR A 44 -17.64 -5.98 -14.89
N VAL A 45 -17.28 -5.98 -13.61
CA VAL A 45 -18.21 -6.19 -12.50
C VAL A 45 -19.17 -4.99 -12.44
N LYS A 46 -20.48 -5.23 -12.33
CA LYS A 46 -21.50 -4.17 -12.46
C LYS A 46 -22.18 -3.85 -11.13
N LYS A 47 -22.71 -2.62 -11.02
CA LYS A 47 -23.62 -2.17 -9.96
C LYS A 47 -23.09 -2.41 -8.54
N GLU A 48 -23.85 -3.09 -7.68
CA GLU A 48 -23.52 -3.34 -6.27
C GLU A 48 -22.19 -4.08 -6.11
N TRP A 49 -21.88 -5.00 -7.04
CA TRP A 49 -20.62 -5.71 -7.02
C TRP A 49 -19.45 -4.79 -7.34
N GLN A 50 -19.62 -3.82 -8.24
CA GLN A 50 -18.57 -2.84 -8.52
C GLN A 50 -18.25 -2.02 -7.27
N ALA A 51 -19.28 -1.57 -6.55
CA ALA A 51 -19.10 -0.86 -5.28
C ALA A 51 -18.38 -1.75 -4.26
N ALA A 52 -18.82 -2.99 -4.06
CA ALA A 52 -18.17 -3.93 -3.14
C ALA A 52 -16.67 -4.15 -3.47
N TRP A 53 -16.31 -4.29 -4.75
CA TRP A 53 -14.92 -4.42 -5.17
C TRP A 53 -14.10 -3.16 -4.92
N LEU A 54 -14.67 -1.96 -5.12
CA LEU A 54 -13.99 -0.71 -4.80
C LEU A 54 -13.78 -0.54 -3.29
N LEU A 55 -14.78 -0.89 -2.47
CA LEU A 55 -14.64 -0.91 -1.01
C LEU A 55 -13.55 -1.90 -0.58
N ARG A 56 -13.50 -3.08 -1.20
CA ARG A 56 -12.43 -4.06 -0.96
C ARG A 56 -11.07 -3.51 -1.35
N ALA A 57 -10.96 -2.83 -2.49
CA ALA A 57 -9.71 -2.22 -2.94
C ALA A 57 -9.20 -1.18 -1.93
N ILE A 58 -10.09 -0.37 -1.35
CA ILE A 58 -9.72 0.57 -0.27
C ILE A 58 -9.15 -0.18 0.94
N SER A 59 -9.79 -1.27 1.36
CA SER A 59 -9.30 -2.08 2.51
C SER A 59 -7.96 -2.76 2.28
N CYS A 60 -7.53 -2.88 1.03
CA CYS A 60 -6.25 -3.45 0.61
C CYS A 60 -5.22 -2.39 0.21
N MET A 61 -5.54 -1.10 0.41
CA MET A 61 -4.71 0.00 -0.08
C MET A 61 -3.63 0.39 0.92
N ASP A 62 -2.42 0.60 0.41
CA ASP A 62 -1.36 1.32 1.11
C ASP A 62 -1.42 2.78 0.65
N LEU A 63 -2.03 3.64 1.47
CA LEU A 63 -2.22 5.05 1.13
C LEU A 63 -0.87 5.77 1.25
N THR A 64 -0.33 6.20 0.11
CA THR A 64 1.08 6.55 -0.02
C THR A 64 1.32 8.05 -0.22
N THR A 65 2.35 8.60 0.43
CA THR A 65 2.99 9.85 0.01
C THR A 65 4.50 9.68 0.04
N LEU A 66 5.14 9.95 -1.09
CA LEU A 66 6.59 9.83 -1.29
C LEU A 66 7.09 11.06 -2.05
N SER A 67 6.62 12.24 -1.64
CA SER A 67 7.00 13.51 -2.25
C SER A 67 8.27 14.05 -1.59
N GLY A 68 9.17 14.63 -2.39
CA GLY A 68 10.40 15.24 -1.88
C GLY A 68 10.16 16.48 -1.00
N ASP A 69 8.99 17.09 -1.11
CA ASP A 69 8.52 18.24 -0.34
C ASP A 69 7.52 17.86 0.77
N ASP A 70 7.43 16.59 1.14
CA ASP A 70 6.54 16.16 2.21
C ASP A 70 6.90 16.85 3.54
N THR A 71 5.87 17.14 4.33
CA THR A 71 5.98 17.72 5.67
C THR A 71 5.25 16.83 6.67
N GLU A 72 5.56 16.98 7.96
CA GLU A 72 4.83 16.26 8.99
C GLU A 72 3.31 16.47 8.90
N GLU A 73 2.86 17.70 8.63
CA GLU A 73 1.44 18.02 8.53
C GLU A 73 0.77 17.32 7.34
N ARG A 74 1.48 17.21 6.22
CA ARG A 74 1.00 16.47 5.04
C ARG A 74 0.82 14.98 5.36
N VAL A 75 1.76 14.41 6.12
CA VAL A 75 1.69 13.02 6.60
C VAL A 75 0.55 12.83 7.61
N ARG A 76 0.35 13.76 8.55
CA ARG A 76 -0.80 13.73 9.48
C ARG A 76 -2.13 13.78 8.73
N ARG A 77 -2.26 14.65 7.73
CA ARG A 77 -3.44 14.72 6.86
C ARG A 77 -3.66 13.43 6.07
N LEU A 78 -2.59 12.80 5.58
CA LEU A 78 -2.66 11.48 4.94
C LEU A 78 -3.18 10.42 5.92
N CYS A 79 -2.68 10.40 7.15
CA CYS A 79 -3.14 9.49 8.20
C CYS A 79 -4.61 9.73 8.58
N ALA A 80 -5.06 10.98 8.62
CA ALA A 80 -6.49 11.30 8.81
C ALA A 80 -7.35 10.74 7.67
N LYS A 81 -6.90 10.89 6.41
CA LYS A 81 -7.57 10.29 5.24
C LYS A 81 -7.54 8.75 5.28
N ALA A 82 -6.47 8.15 5.77
CA ALA A 82 -6.38 6.71 5.97
C ALA A 82 -7.42 6.19 6.99
N ARG A 83 -7.69 6.97 8.05
CA ARG A 83 -8.71 6.69 9.07
C ARG A 83 -10.15 6.85 8.54
N GLN A 84 -10.36 7.74 7.58
CA GLN A 84 -11.67 8.03 6.97
C GLN A 84 -11.53 8.13 5.44
N PRO A 85 -11.38 6.99 4.73
CA PRO A 85 -11.06 6.98 3.31
C PRO A 85 -12.23 7.35 2.40
N LEU A 86 -13.46 7.38 2.93
CA LEU A 86 -14.69 7.75 2.22
C LEU A 86 -15.42 8.88 2.93
N GLN A 87 -16.11 9.71 2.14
CA GLN A 87 -16.99 10.74 2.67
C GLN A 87 -18.20 10.10 3.38
N GLN A 88 -18.66 10.73 4.46
CA GLN A 88 -19.71 10.16 5.31
C GLN A 88 -21.05 9.96 4.56
N ASP A 89 -21.40 10.87 3.64
CA ASP A 89 -22.61 10.75 2.83
C ASP A 89 -22.57 9.51 1.91
N LEU A 90 -21.38 9.14 1.41
CA LEU A 90 -21.18 7.91 0.64
C LEU A 90 -21.29 6.67 1.53
N VAL A 91 -20.72 6.72 2.74
CA VAL A 91 -20.85 5.63 3.72
C VAL A 91 -22.33 5.37 4.03
N HIS A 92 -23.11 6.44 4.22
CA HIS A 92 -24.54 6.35 4.52
C HIS A 92 -25.35 5.85 3.32
N SER A 93 -25.15 6.44 2.13
CA SER A 93 -25.88 6.03 0.91
C SER A 93 -25.58 4.59 0.48
N LEU A 94 -24.41 4.04 0.85
CA LEU A 94 -24.06 2.64 0.61
C LEU A 94 -24.48 1.69 1.75
N GLY A 95 -24.94 2.21 2.90
CA GLY A 95 -25.35 1.41 4.05
C GLY A 95 -24.22 0.58 4.70
N ILE A 96 -22.99 1.11 4.67
CA ILE A 96 -21.77 0.40 5.12
C ILE A 96 -21.20 0.96 6.43
N GLU A 97 -21.99 1.67 7.23
CA GLU A 97 -21.55 2.31 8.47
C GLU A 97 -20.90 1.29 9.44
N LYS A 98 -21.42 0.07 9.47
CA LYS A 98 -20.91 -1.02 10.32
C LYS A 98 -19.63 -1.67 9.81
N LEU A 99 -19.20 -1.38 8.58
CA LEU A 99 -18.00 -1.96 7.98
C LEU A 99 -16.72 -1.39 8.61
N ASP A 100 -16.79 -0.20 9.22
CA ASP A 100 -15.64 0.57 9.73
C ASP A 100 -14.44 0.55 8.77
N LEU A 101 -14.70 0.92 7.51
CA LEU A 101 -13.72 0.83 6.44
C LEU A 101 -12.50 1.73 6.73
N LYS A 102 -11.32 1.10 6.77
CA LYS A 102 -10.00 1.74 6.80
C LYS A 102 -9.16 1.25 5.63
N VAL A 103 -8.09 1.98 5.33
CA VAL A 103 -7.02 1.47 4.46
C VAL A 103 -6.18 0.41 5.17
N ALA A 104 -5.40 -0.37 4.42
CA ALA A 104 -4.51 -1.39 5.01
C ALA A 104 -3.32 -0.74 5.73
N ALA A 105 -2.68 0.22 5.05
CA ALA A 105 -1.51 0.90 5.58
C ALA A 105 -1.39 2.34 5.08
N VAL A 106 -0.48 3.09 5.71
CA VAL A 106 0.09 4.33 5.18
C VAL A 106 1.54 4.09 4.82
N CYS A 107 1.94 4.47 3.61
CA CYS A 107 3.32 4.34 3.13
C CYS A 107 3.99 5.72 3.00
N VAL A 108 5.14 5.89 3.64
CA VAL A 108 5.88 7.17 3.71
C VAL A 108 7.38 6.97 3.57
N TYR A 109 8.12 8.07 3.36
CA TYR A 109 9.57 8.04 3.53
C TYR A 109 9.97 7.78 4.98
N HIS A 110 11.17 7.21 5.17
CA HIS A 110 11.71 6.83 6.48
C HIS A 110 11.67 7.95 7.51
N THR A 111 11.99 9.18 7.10
CA THR A 111 11.99 10.37 7.98
C THR A 111 10.62 10.63 8.63
N PHE A 112 9.52 10.19 8.01
CA PHE A 112 8.17 10.45 8.50
C PHE A 112 7.52 9.25 9.22
N VAL A 113 8.25 8.15 9.41
CA VAL A 113 7.71 6.95 10.08
C VAL A 113 7.21 7.27 11.48
N GLU A 114 8.00 8.00 12.27
CA GLU A 114 7.61 8.38 13.62
C GLU A 114 6.33 9.23 13.63
N THR A 115 6.24 10.21 12.72
CA THR A 115 5.05 11.04 12.54
C THR A 115 3.82 10.20 12.20
N ALA A 116 3.95 9.27 11.26
CA ALA A 116 2.85 8.39 10.85
C ALA A 116 2.41 7.44 11.97
N VAL A 117 3.36 6.82 12.69
CA VAL A 117 3.06 5.92 13.82
C VAL A 117 2.30 6.65 14.92
N ARG A 118 2.76 7.84 15.33
CA ARG A 118 2.05 8.67 16.32
C ARG A 118 0.67 9.08 15.81
N ALA A 119 0.57 9.50 14.55
CA ALA A 119 -0.71 9.92 13.95
C ALA A 119 -1.70 8.77 13.76
N LEU A 120 -1.28 7.50 13.77
CA LEU A 120 -2.10 6.30 13.62
C LEU A 120 -2.26 5.49 14.90
N GLU A 121 -1.77 6.00 16.03
CA GLU A 121 -1.91 5.37 17.34
C GLU A 121 -3.40 5.08 17.67
N GLY A 122 -3.64 3.92 18.28
CA GLY A 122 -4.97 3.41 18.60
C GLY A 122 -5.75 2.84 17.41
N THR A 123 -5.19 2.81 16.20
CA THR A 123 -5.82 2.20 15.01
C THR A 123 -5.26 0.83 14.69
N LYS A 124 -5.89 0.15 13.73
CA LYS A 124 -5.37 -1.08 13.11
C LYS A 124 -4.66 -0.83 11.77
N ILE A 125 -4.40 0.44 11.41
CA ILE A 125 -3.77 0.80 10.15
C ILE A 125 -2.26 0.65 10.31
N HIS A 126 -1.62 -0.08 9.39
CA HIS A 126 -0.18 -0.30 9.43
C HIS A 126 0.60 0.93 8.91
N VAL A 127 1.87 1.04 9.31
CA VAL A 127 2.81 2.01 8.72
C VAL A 127 3.85 1.23 7.94
N ALA A 128 3.92 1.52 6.65
CA ALA A 128 4.95 1.05 5.75
C ALA A 128 5.93 2.19 5.43
N ALA A 129 7.17 1.84 5.11
CA ALA A 129 8.17 2.82 4.70
C ALA A 129 9.06 2.28 3.60
N VAL A 130 9.47 3.15 2.69
CA VAL A 130 10.46 2.84 1.65
C VAL A 130 11.80 3.47 1.99
N SER A 131 12.88 2.67 1.96
CA SER A 131 14.26 3.14 2.17
C SER A 131 15.01 3.14 0.84
N THR A 132 16.09 3.94 0.77
CA THR A 132 17.01 4.05 -0.37
C THR A 132 16.41 4.77 -1.60
N GLY A 133 17.09 4.73 -2.75
CA GLY A 133 16.75 5.49 -3.97
C GLY A 133 15.47 5.00 -4.63
N PHE A 134 14.35 5.37 -4.04
CA PHE A 134 13.01 5.25 -4.60
C PHE A 134 12.62 6.55 -5.31
#